data_AF-A0A5J4TM49-F1
#
_entry.id   AF-A0A5J4TM49-F1
#
_cell.length_a   1.000
_cell.length_b   1.000
_cell.length_c   1.000
_cell.angle_alpha   90.00
_cell.angle_beta   90.00
_cell.angle_gamma   90.00
#
_symmetry.space_group_name_H-M   'P 1'
#
loop_
_entity.id
_entity.type
_entity.pdbx_description
1 polymer ?
#
loop_
_entity_poly.entity_id
_entity_poly.type
_entity_poly.pdbx_seq_one_letter_code
_entity_poly.pdbx_strand_id
1 'polypeptide(L)'
;FKEYDNNQRTSQLPLIGGEGTENAGSQVGILNIEINYTPESDAQVQQQQQEIEDEGVKEEQIQDQQPQAVEEEPVQEEEQQQPIEEIAKIDDDCPKGIVEVTVFGVKNVAAMDSNGKSDPYIKVTVGGITQKTQKKKDTLNAEFNETFKFDFDPSTTQERDIKLELWDYDSFSDDDQIGKASFPLSEFKGKKEKRNVEFFGVNKNYGQNTGTGDFEISYIPEGETIQ
;
A
#
# COMPACT_ATOMS: atom_id res chain seq x y z
N PHE A 1 -18.59 -37.01 -7.89
CA PHE A 1 -18.48 -35.75 -8.65
C PHE A 1 -19.38 -34.72 -7.98
N LYS A 2 -18.82 -33.86 -7.12
CA LYS A 2 -19.51 -32.65 -6.67
C LYS A 2 -19.03 -31.54 -7.59
N GLU A 3 -19.94 -30.91 -8.31
CA GLU A 3 -19.66 -29.70 -9.07
C GLU A 3 -19.24 -28.62 -8.05
N TYR A 4 -18.01 -28.10 -8.21
CA TYR A 4 -17.58 -26.92 -7.48
C TYR A 4 -18.15 -25.71 -8.21
N ASP A 5 -19.14 -25.09 -7.60
CA ASP A 5 -19.77 -23.88 -8.10
C ASP A 5 -18.71 -22.76 -8.12
N ASN A 6 -18.50 -22.20 -9.31
CA ASN A 6 -17.56 -21.11 -9.54
C ASN A 6 -18.17 -19.84 -8.90
N ASN A 7 -17.69 -19.47 -7.72
CA ASN A 7 -18.34 -18.48 -6.86
C ASN A 7 -18.01 -17.04 -7.32
N GLN A 8 -18.49 -16.67 -8.51
CA GLN A 8 -18.58 -15.28 -8.98
C GLN A 8 -19.75 -14.62 -8.24
N ARG A 9 -19.48 -13.97 -7.11
CA ARG A 9 -20.52 -13.22 -6.38
C ARG A 9 -20.47 -11.75 -6.75
N THR A 10 -21.34 -11.35 -7.68
CA THR A 10 -21.68 -9.94 -7.90
C THR A 10 -22.67 -9.50 -6.83
N SER A 11 -22.30 -8.51 -6.02
CA SER A 11 -23.22 -7.90 -5.04
C SER A 11 -23.55 -6.48 -5.47
N GLN A 12 -24.83 -6.15 -5.59
CA GLN A 12 -25.31 -4.78 -5.84
C GLN A 12 -25.73 -4.16 -4.51
N LEU A 13 -24.97 -3.16 -4.04
CA LEU A 13 -25.33 -2.41 -2.84
C LEU A 13 -25.97 -1.07 -3.25
N PRO A 14 -27.22 -0.79 -2.84
CA PRO A 14 -27.80 0.52 -3.04
C PRO A 14 -27.14 1.53 -2.10
N LEU A 15 -26.63 2.63 -2.65
CA LEU A 15 -26.15 3.76 -1.87
C LEU A 15 -27.36 4.59 -1.39
N ILE A 16 -27.64 4.57 -0.09
CA ILE A 16 -28.71 5.36 0.52
C ILE A 16 -28.11 6.65 1.05
N GLY A 17 -28.55 7.79 0.51
CA GLY A 17 -28.11 9.12 0.95
C GLY A 17 -28.60 9.43 2.37
N GLY A 18 -27.71 9.96 3.21
CA GLY A 18 -28.06 10.42 4.55
C GLY A 18 -28.97 11.64 4.52
N GLU A 19 -30.04 11.60 5.32
CA GLU A 19 -31.01 12.69 5.44
C GLU A 19 -30.39 13.93 6.09
N GLY A 20 -30.46 15.05 5.36
CA GLY A 20 -29.98 16.35 5.85
C GLY A 20 -30.21 17.52 4.91
N THR A 21 -31.14 17.45 3.95
CA THR A 21 -31.88 18.58 3.36
C THR A 21 -33.06 18.01 2.57
N GLU A 22 -34.14 18.78 2.48
CA GLU A 22 -35.45 18.42 1.95
C GLU A 22 -35.40 18.01 0.46
N ASN A 23 -35.09 16.74 0.17
CA ASN A 23 -35.43 16.05 -1.09
C ASN A 23 -35.27 14.53 -0.87
N ALA A 24 -36.34 13.89 -0.40
CA ALA A 24 -36.42 12.45 -0.31
C ALA A 24 -36.44 11.82 -1.73
N GLY A 25 -35.55 10.85 -1.98
CA GLY A 25 -35.78 9.82 -2.99
C GLY A 25 -34.85 9.73 -4.22
N SER A 26 -33.71 10.42 -4.26
CA SER A 26 -32.80 10.27 -5.41
C SER A 26 -31.72 9.21 -5.17
N GLN A 27 -31.84 8.07 -5.87
CA GLN A 27 -30.82 7.03 -5.96
C GLN A 27 -29.54 7.63 -6.59
N VAL A 28 -28.45 7.73 -5.83
CA VAL A 28 -27.22 8.45 -6.26
C VAL A 28 -26.26 7.56 -7.06
N GLY A 29 -26.48 6.24 -7.11
CA GLY A 29 -25.71 5.33 -7.95
C GLY A 29 -25.72 3.88 -7.44
N ILE A 30 -25.19 2.98 -8.25
CA ILE A 30 -24.95 1.57 -7.91
C ILE A 30 -23.44 1.33 -8.02
N LEU A 31 -22.80 0.87 -6.94
CA LEU A 31 -21.42 0.42 -6.97
C LEU A 31 -21.38 -1.07 -7.33
N ASN A 32 -20.75 -1.42 -8.44
CA ASN A 32 -20.52 -2.81 -8.83
C ASN A 32 -19.16 -3.25 -8.30
N ILE A 33 -19.15 -4.26 -7.42
CA ILE A 33 -17.92 -4.87 -6.90
C ILE A 33 -17.86 -6.30 -7.40
N GLU A 34 -16.81 -6.63 -8.15
CA GLU A 34 -16.48 -8.00 -8.56
C GLU A 34 -15.34 -8.52 -7.68
N ILE A 35 -15.63 -9.56 -6.89
CA ILE A 35 -14.63 -10.22 -6.04
C ILE A 35 -14.37 -11.59 -6.63
N ASN A 36 -13.18 -11.75 -7.24
CA ASN A 36 -12.71 -13.03 -7.75
C ASN A 36 -11.93 -13.74 -6.64
N TYR A 37 -12.55 -14.76 -6.05
CA TYR A 37 -11.90 -15.64 -5.07
C TYR A 37 -11.66 -17.01 -5.71
N THR A 38 -10.39 -17.38 -5.88
CA THR A 38 -10.00 -18.72 -6.28
C THR A 38 -9.49 -19.44 -5.03
N PRO A 39 -10.24 -20.40 -4.45
CA PRO A 39 -9.69 -21.22 -3.37
C PRO A 39 -8.57 -22.09 -3.93
N GLU A 40 -7.39 -22.05 -3.31
CA GLU A 40 -6.36 -23.07 -3.54
C GLU A 40 -6.94 -24.44 -3.19
N SER A 41 -6.84 -25.40 -4.12
CA SER A 41 -7.37 -26.75 -3.91
C SER A 41 -6.50 -27.51 -2.91
N ASP A 42 -7.13 -28.21 -1.97
CA ASP A 42 -6.55 -29.12 -0.97
C ASP A 42 -5.60 -30.22 -1.53
N ALA A 43 -5.47 -30.34 -2.85
CA ALA A 43 -4.66 -31.36 -3.52
C ALA A 43 -3.14 -31.08 -3.50
N GLN A 44 -2.69 -29.84 -3.26
CA GLN A 44 -1.25 -29.52 -3.24
C GLN A 44 -0.60 -29.63 -1.85
N VAL A 45 -1.38 -29.56 -0.77
CA VAL A 45 -0.85 -29.73 0.60
C VAL A 45 -0.53 -31.20 0.92
N GLN A 46 -1.18 -32.15 0.24
CA GLN A 46 -0.98 -33.59 0.50
C GLN A 46 0.27 -34.17 -0.18
N GLN A 47 0.80 -33.55 -1.25
CA GLN A 47 2.02 -34.04 -1.90
C GLN A 47 3.31 -33.67 -1.15
N GLN A 48 3.30 -32.65 -0.30
CA GLN A 48 4.45 -32.27 0.54
C GLN A 48 4.53 -33.03 1.88
N GLN A 49 3.51 -33.80 2.26
CA GLN A 49 3.49 -34.57 3.51
C GLN A 49 3.75 -36.07 3.35
N GLN A 50 3.86 -36.59 2.12
CA GLN A 50 4.12 -38.02 1.87
C GLN A 50 5.58 -38.41 1.65
N GLU A 51 6.52 -37.46 1.71
CA GLU A 51 7.96 -37.75 1.51
C GLU A 51 8.75 -37.88 2.84
N ILE A 52 8.07 -37.89 4.00
CA ILE A 52 8.70 -37.93 5.35
C ILE A 52 8.47 -39.27 6.09
N GLU A 53 7.72 -40.23 5.52
CA GLU A 53 7.39 -41.50 6.20
C GLU A 53 7.87 -42.74 5.46
N ASP A 54 9.16 -42.84 5.13
CA ASP A 54 9.77 -44.15 4.84
C ASP A 54 11.24 -44.25 5.28
N GLU A 55 11.50 -44.06 6.57
CA GLU A 55 12.69 -44.65 7.21
C GLU A 55 12.34 -45.23 8.58
N GLY A 56 11.75 -46.43 8.55
CA GLY A 56 11.54 -47.28 9.71
C GLY A 56 12.59 -48.38 9.83
N VAL A 57 13.58 -48.13 10.70
CA VAL A 57 14.26 -49.09 11.60
C VAL A 57 15.18 -50.17 11.00
N LYS A 58 16.48 -50.06 11.28
CA LYS A 58 17.27 -51.18 11.85
C LYS A 58 18.21 -50.69 12.96
N GLU A 59 17.99 -51.21 14.15
CA GLU A 59 18.84 -51.11 15.33
C GLU A 59 20.14 -51.91 15.11
N GLU A 60 21.31 -51.30 15.38
CA GLU A 60 22.50 -52.05 15.78
C GLU A 60 23.46 -51.19 16.64
N GLN A 61 23.52 -51.57 17.92
CA GLN A 61 24.64 -51.57 18.87
C GLN A 61 25.74 -50.49 18.77
N ILE A 62 25.71 -49.55 19.73
CA ILE A 62 26.81 -48.60 20.00
C ILE A 62 27.85 -49.27 20.90
N GLN A 63 29.07 -49.43 20.39
CA GLN A 63 30.26 -49.66 21.20
C GLN A 63 31.41 -48.74 20.74
N ASP A 64 31.93 -48.00 21.71
CA ASP A 64 33.05 -47.06 21.75
C ASP A 64 34.02 -46.98 20.54
N GLN A 65 34.19 -45.77 19.99
CA GLN A 65 35.50 -45.10 19.74
C GLN A 65 35.38 -43.67 19.14
N GLN A 66 36.33 -42.80 19.53
CA GLN A 66 36.50 -41.38 19.17
C GLN A 66 36.93 -41.15 17.68
N PRO A 67 36.88 -39.88 17.18
CA PRO A 67 36.72 -39.54 15.77
C PRO A 67 38.03 -39.44 14.98
N GLN A 68 37.97 -39.65 13.66
CA GLN A 68 39.00 -39.21 12.72
C GLN A 68 38.40 -38.53 11.50
N ALA A 69 38.99 -37.38 11.20
CA ALA A 69 38.68 -36.45 10.12
C ALA A 69 38.77 -37.08 8.73
N VAL A 70 37.91 -36.63 7.83
CA VAL A 70 38.10 -36.78 6.39
C VAL A 70 37.75 -35.44 5.73
N GLU A 71 38.61 -35.09 4.79
CA GLU A 71 38.88 -33.78 4.24
C GLU A 71 37.75 -33.31 3.30
N GLU A 72 37.43 -32.01 3.36
CA GLU A 72 36.47 -31.36 2.45
C GLU A 72 37.13 -31.08 1.10
N GLU A 73 36.59 -31.66 0.02
CA GLU A 73 36.87 -31.25 -1.36
C GLU A 73 35.77 -30.26 -1.81
N PRO A 74 36.12 -29.10 -2.41
CA PRO A 74 35.13 -28.10 -2.80
C PRO A 74 34.50 -28.43 -4.15
N VAL A 75 33.18 -28.64 -4.17
CA VAL A 75 32.40 -28.72 -5.41
C VAL A 75 32.04 -27.30 -5.86
N GLN A 76 32.47 -26.94 -7.08
CA GLN A 76 32.17 -25.68 -7.75
C GLN A 76 30.76 -25.72 -8.32
N GLU A 77 29.86 -24.84 -7.86
CA GLU A 77 28.57 -24.60 -8.51
C GLU A 77 28.73 -23.51 -9.58
N GLU A 78 28.58 -23.90 -10.85
CA GLU A 78 28.48 -22.99 -11.98
C GLU A 78 27.08 -22.37 -12.02
N GLU A 79 26.94 -21.14 -11.52
CA GLU A 79 25.74 -20.33 -11.76
C GLU A 79 25.68 -19.90 -13.23
N GLN A 80 24.79 -20.52 -14.00
CA GLN A 80 24.38 -20.01 -15.31
C GLN A 80 23.48 -18.78 -15.11
N GLN A 81 24.08 -17.60 -14.93
CA GLN A 81 23.35 -16.33 -15.00
C GLN A 81 23.06 -15.99 -16.47
N GLN A 82 21.80 -16.11 -16.88
CA GLN A 82 21.35 -15.54 -18.14
C GLN A 82 21.31 -13.99 -18.03
N PRO A 83 21.66 -13.22 -19.10
CA PRO A 83 21.75 -11.77 -19.03
C PRO A 83 20.39 -11.11 -18.79
N ILE A 84 20.39 -10.12 -17.90
CA ILE A 84 19.25 -9.32 -17.39
C ILE A 84 18.68 -8.34 -18.44
N GLU A 85 18.81 -8.62 -19.74
CA GLU A 85 18.52 -7.64 -20.81
C GLU A 85 17.10 -7.74 -21.39
N GLU A 86 16.28 -8.71 -20.97
CA GLU A 86 14.91 -8.92 -21.49
C GLU A 86 13.79 -8.41 -20.56
N ILE A 87 14.02 -7.28 -19.90
CA ILE A 87 12.96 -6.48 -19.23
C ILE A 87 12.55 -5.25 -20.07
N ALA A 88 13.16 -5.07 -21.24
CA ALA A 88 12.85 -3.96 -22.13
C ALA A 88 11.64 -4.29 -23.02
N LYS A 89 10.43 -4.04 -22.50
CA LYS A 89 9.21 -3.55 -23.19
C LYS A 89 7.99 -3.74 -22.28
N ILE A 90 7.93 -2.96 -21.21
CA ILE A 90 6.67 -2.69 -20.54
C ILE A 90 6.32 -1.27 -20.94
N ASP A 91 5.19 -1.09 -21.63
CA ASP A 91 4.52 0.20 -21.69
C ASP A 91 4.13 0.55 -20.25
N ASP A 92 5.09 1.00 -19.43
CA ASP A 92 4.83 1.37 -18.05
C ASP A 92 4.12 2.72 -18.10
N ASP A 93 2.85 2.72 -17.71
CA ASP A 93 2.05 3.94 -17.56
C ASP A 93 2.77 4.96 -16.66
N CYS A 94 3.67 4.49 -15.79
CA CYS A 94 4.53 5.31 -14.95
C CYS A 94 6.03 5.13 -15.33
N PRO A 95 6.56 5.87 -16.32
CA PRO A 95 7.98 5.85 -16.66
C PRO A 95 8.86 6.45 -15.54
N LYS A 96 10.18 6.26 -15.59
CA LYS A 96 11.08 6.98 -14.68
C LYS A 96 10.84 8.49 -14.74
N GLY A 97 10.86 9.18 -13.61
CA GLY A 97 10.56 10.62 -13.55
C GLY A 97 10.58 11.22 -12.15
N ILE A 98 10.13 12.47 -12.04
CA ILE A 98 10.06 13.21 -10.78
C ILE A 98 8.60 13.44 -10.41
N VAL A 99 8.24 13.06 -9.19
CA VAL A 99 6.93 13.35 -8.59
C VAL A 99 7.10 14.48 -7.59
N GLU A 100 6.34 15.56 -7.76
CA GLU A 100 6.30 16.69 -6.83
C GLU A 100 4.91 16.75 -6.17
N VAL A 101 4.90 16.80 -4.84
CA VAL A 101 3.69 16.91 -4.02
C VAL A 101 3.82 18.11 -3.10
N THR A 102 2.98 19.12 -3.32
CA THR A 102 2.82 20.26 -2.42
C THR A 102 1.61 20.02 -1.52
N VAL A 103 1.83 20.12 -0.21
CA VAL A 103 0.81 20.01 0.83
C VAL A 103 0.51 21.42 1.35
N PHE A 104 -0.64 21.99 0.97
CA PHE A 104 -1.02 23.33 1.44
C PHE A 104 -1.54 23.28 2.87
N GLY A 105 -2.44 22.35 3.18
CA GLY A 105 -3.05 22.25 4.49
C GLY A 105 -4.13 21.17 4.58
N VAL A 106 -4.64 20.99 5.80
CA VAL A 106 -5.80 20.14 6.11
C VAL A 106 -6.83 20.91 6.91
N LYS A 107 -8.10 20.52 6.78
CA LYS A 107 -9.25 21.12 7.45
C LYS A 107 -10.18 20.04 8.00
N ASN A 108 -10.91 20.39 9.05
CA ASN A 108 -11.88 19.52 9.71
C ASN A 108 -11.28 18.16 10.12
N VAL A 109 -10.03 18.17 10.60
CA VAL A 109 -9.37 16.95 11.10
C VAL A 109 -10.18 16.38 12.26
N ALA A 110 -10.30 15.06 12.33
CA ALA A 110 -10.91 14.39 13.47
C ALA A 110 -10.13 14.70 14.76
N ALA A 111 -10.82 15.06 15.84
CA ALA A 111 -10.18 15.32 17.13
C ALA A 111 -9.73 14.00 17.77
N MET A 112 -8.44 13.90 18.07
CA MET A 112 -7.81 12.68 18.60
C MET A 112 -7.36 12.86 20.05
N ASP A 113 -7.04 14.10 20.44
CA ASP A 113 -6.65 14.47 21.79
C ASP A 113 -7.85 14.73 22.71
N SER A 114 -7.62 14.53 24.01
CA SER A 114 -8.61 14.80 25.07
C SER A 114 -9.08 16.26 25.15
N ASN A 115 -8.31 17.20 24.60
CA ASN A 115 -8.68 18.62 24.52
C ASN A 115 -9.64 18.94 23.35
N GLY A 116 -10.03 17.94 22.56
CA GLY A 116 -10.88 18.11 21.38
C GLY A 116 -10.12 18.68 20.17
N LYS A 117 -8.80 18.54 20.14
CA LYS A 117 -7.90 18.93 19.05
C LYS A 117 -7.05 17.73 18.59
N SER A 118 -6.03 18.04 17.79
CA SER A 118 -4.99 17.15 17.30
C SER A 118 -3.74 17.99 17.02
N ASP A 119 -2.60 17.32 16.88
CA ASP A 119 -1.33 17.84 16.38
C ASP A 119 -1.07 17.31 14.94
N PRO A 120 -1.87 17.68 13.93
CA PRO A 120 -1.85 17.01 12.62
C PRO A 120 -0.54 17.19 11.86
N TYR A 121 -0.13 16.13 11.16
CA TYR A 121 0.87 16.15 10.10
C TYR A 121 0.53 15.15 8.99
N ILE A 122 1.10 15.35 7.79
CA ILE A 122 0.91 14.48 6.64
C ILE A 122 2.18 13.68 6.36
N LYS A 123 2.05 12.36 6.14
CA LYS A 123 3.06 11.55 5.46
C LYS A 123 2.70 11.41 3.99
N VAL A 124 3.68 11.62 3.13
CA VAL A 124 3.59 11.43 1.68
C VAL A 124 4.54 10.31 1.30
N THR A 125 4.01 9.25 0.70
CA THR A 125 4.82 8.12 0.22
C THR A 125 4.65 7.94 -1.28
N VAL A 126 5.78 7.86 -1.99
CA VAL A 126 5.85 7.62 -3.43
C VAL A 126 6.97 6.61 -3.67
N GLY A 127 6.69 5.51 -4.38
CA GLY A 127 7.70 4.52 -4.73
C GLY A 127 8.38 3.86 -3.51
N GLY A 128 7.70 3.77 -2.37
CA GLY A 128 8.28 3.30 -1.11
C GLY A 128 9.11 4.33 -0.32
N ILE A 129 9.32 5.54 -0.84
CA ILE A 129 10.01 6.63 -0.14
C ILE A 129 8.98 7.50 0.58
N THR A 130 9.15 7.69 1.88
CA THR A 130 8.25 8.51 2.71
C THR A 130 8.90 9.81 3.15
N GLN A 131 8.20 10.93 2.96
CA GLN A 131 8.52 12.23 3.56
C GLN A 131 7.32 12.72 4.39
N LYS A 132 7.54 13.64 5.33
CA LYS A 132 6.47 14.16 6.20
C LYS A 132 6.56 15.66 6.40
N THR A 133 5.41 16.29 6.58
CA THR A 133 5.31 17.72 6.96
C THR A 133 5.75 17.93 8.40
N GLN A 134 5.97 19.19 8.76
CA GLN A 134 5.98 19.58 10.16
C GLN A 134 4.57 19.40 10.75
N LYS A 135 4.51 18.96 12.01
CA LYS A 135 3.26 18.96 12.78
C LYS A 135 2.82 20.37 13.12
N LYS A 136 1.50 20.60 13.18
CA LYS A 136 0.90 21.83 13.72
C LYS A 136 0.15 21.49 14.98
N LYS A 137 0.38 22.24 16.05
CA LYS A 137 -0.14 21.89 17.38
C LYS A 137 -1.58 22.34 17.59
N ASP A 138 -2.32 21.56 18.38
CA ASP A 138 -3.63 21.89 18.95
C ASP A 138 -4.63 22.48 17.92
N THR A 139 -4.66 21.92 16.71
CA THR A 139 -5.48 22.43 15.61
C THR A 139 -6.17 21.34 14.81
N LEU A 140 -7.40 21.63 14.37
CA LEU A 140 -8.14 20.82 13.39
C LEU A 140 -8.03 21.37 11.97
N ASN A 141 -7.37 22.53 11.81
CA ASN A 141 -7.15 23.22 10.55
C ASN A 141 -5.68 23.67 10.50
N ALA A 142 -4.85 22.92 9.77
CA ALA A 142 -3.41 23.14 9.71
C ALA A 142 -3.01 23.63 8.31
N GLU A 143 -2.12 24.62 8.26
CA GLU A 143 -1.45 25.06 7.04
C GLU A 143 0.01 24.62 7.08
N PHE A 144 0.45 23.89 6.07
CA PHE A 144 1.83 23.39 5.98
C PHE A 144 2.61 24.20 4.95
N ASN A 145 2.09 24.31 3.72
CA ASN A 145 2.75 24.93 2.56
C ASN A 145 4.15 24.32 2.29
N GLU A 146 4.24 23.00 2.35
CA GLU A 146 5.48 22.23 2.18
C GLU A 146 5.45 21.45 0.86
N THR A 147 6.56 21.46 0.13
CA THR A 147 6.70 20.74 -1.15
C THR A 147 7.73 19.64 -1.03
N PHE A 148 7.36 18.44 -1.45
CA PHE A 148 8.20 17.25 -1.48
C PHE A 148 8.47 16.85 -2.93
N LYS A 149 9.70 16.42 -3.20
CA LYS A 149 10.12 15.85 -4.48
C LYS A 149 10.60 14.42 -4.29
N PHE A 150 10.20 13.54 -5.19
CA PHE A 150 10.53 12.13 -5.18
C PHE A 150 11.04 11.73 -6.57
N ASP A 151 12.24 11.16 -6.62
CA ASP A 151 12.72 10.49 -7.82
C ASP A 151 12.03 9.12 -7.89
N PHE A 152 11.22 8.91 -8.91
CA PHE A 152 10.49 7.68 -9.13
C PHE A 152 11.16 6.87 -10.23
N ASP A 153 11.58 5.64 -9.91
CA ASP A 153 12.18 4.71 -10.86
C ASP A 153 11.43 3.36 -10.83
N PRO A 154 10.63 3.04 -11.87
CA PRO A 154 9.83 1.82 -11.92
C PRO A 154 10.67 0.53 -11.90
N SER A 155 11.98 0.60 -12.16
CA SER A 155 12.89 -0.55 -12.07
C SER A 155 13.27 -0.91 -10.63
N THR A 156 13.09 0.02 -9.69
CA THR A 156 13.50 -0.13 -8.28
C THR A 156 12.35 -0.40 -7.32
N THR A 157 11.11 -0.16 -7.77
CA THR A 157 9.91 -0.31 -6.94
C THR A 157 8.74 -0.79 -7.79
N GLN A 158 7.85 -1.59 -7.20
CA GLN A 158 6.59 -2.01 -7.82
C GLN A 158 5.42 -1.08 -7.45
N GLU A 159 5.61 -0.19 -6.47
CA GLU A 159 4.54 0.74 -6.07
C GLU A 159 4.27 1.74 -7.21
N ARG A 160 3.00 1.96 -7.53
CA ARG A 160 2.55 2.87 -8.61
C ARG A 160 1.57 3.93 -8.11
N ASP A 161 1.52 4.13 -6.80
CA ASP A 161 0.58 5.04 -6.16
C ASP A 161 1.30 6.13 -5.34
N ILE A 162 0.64 7.28 -5.26
CA ILE A 162 0.90 8.30 -4.24
C ILE A 162 0.02 7.95 -3.05
N LYS A 163 0.63 7.76 -1.87
CA LYS A 163 -0.08 7.52 -0.62
C LYS A 163 0.05 8.74 0.27
N LEU A 164 -1.09 9.25 0.72
CA LEU A 164 -1.19 10.35 1.67
C LEU A 164 -1.79 9.82 2.97
N GLU A 165 -1.14 10.08 4.09
CA GLU A 165 -1.62 9.66 5.40
C GLU A 165 -1.68 10.86 6.33
N LEU A 166 -2.82 11.02 6.99
CA LEU A 166 -3.04 12.03 8.01
C LEU A 166 -2.82 11.40 9.39
N TRP A 167 -1.92 12.00 10.15
CA TRP A 167 -1.46 11.51 11.46
C TRP A 167 -1.63 12.58 12.53
N ASP A 168 -1.85 12.13 13.75
CA ASP A 168 -1.81 12.91 14.97
C ASP A 168 -0.48 12.66 15.69
N TYR A 169 0.22 13.73 16.09
CA TYR A 169 1.46 13.58 16.85
C TYR A 169 1.18 13.50 18.34
N ASP A 170 1.70 12.46 18.99
CA ASP A 170 1.60 12.30 20.43
C ASP A 170 2.94 12.53 21.14
N SER A 171 2.93 13.24 22.26
CA SER A 171 4.16 13.52 23.03
C SER A 171 4.55 12.38 23.97
N PHE A 172 3.61 11.53 24.38
CA PHE A 172 3.80 10.50 25.40
C PHE A 172 3.35 9.09 24.97
N SER A 173 2.86 8.95 23.74
CA SER A 173 2.42 7.70 23.10
C SER A 173 2.94 7.64 21.66
N ASP A 174 2.69 6.52 20.99
CA ASP A 174 2.88 6.42 19.55
C ASP A 174 1.88 7.32 18.82
N ASP A 175 2.31 7.92 17.70
CA ASP A 175 1.45 8.74 16.85
C ASP A 175 0.24 7.93 16.33
N ASP A 176 -0.94 8.57 16.34
CA ASP A 176 -2.19 7.95 15.89
C ASP A 176 -2.42 8.25 14.40
N GLN A 177 -2.51 7.20 13.56
CA GLN A 177 -2.98 7.41 12.19
C GLN A 177 -4.48 7.73 12.21
N ILE A 178 -4.84 8.88 11.65
CA ILE A 178 -6.22 9.39 11.63
C ILE A 178 -6.93 8.87 10.37
N GLY A 179 -6.30 9.03 9.21
CA GLY A 179 -6.88 8.65 7.92
C GLY A 179 -5.86 8.54 6.80
N LYS A 180 -6.33 8.07 5.64
CA LYS A 180 -5.52 7.83 4.45
C LYS A 180 -6.25 8.14 3.15
N ALA A 181 -5.48 8.45 2.13
CA ALA A 181 -5.92 8.57 0.74
C ALA A 181 -4.82 8.06 -0.18
N SER A 182 -5.19 7.55 -1.36
CA SER A 182 -4.20 7.08 -2.34
C SER A 182 -4.70 7.28 -3.76
N PHE A 183 -3.78 7.58 -4.67
CA PHE A 183 -4.05 7.87 -6.07
C PHE A 183 -2.98 7.21 -6.96
N PRO A 184 -3.35 6.65 -8.12
CA PRO A 184 -2.38 6.18 -9.09
C PRO A 184 -1.47 7.30 -9.60
N LEU A 185 -0.17 7.04 -9.73
CA LEU A 185 0.81 7.99 -10.28
C LEU A 185 0.47 8.40 -11.72
N SER A 186 0.01 7.43 -12.52
CA SER A 186 -0.39 7.64 -13.91
C SER A 186 -1.43 8.74 -14.08
N GLU A 187 -2.26 8.97 -13.06
CA GLU A 187 -3.24 10.04 -13.07
C GLU A 187 -2.60 11.41 -13.21
N PHE A 188 -1.37 11.63 -12.76
CA PHE A 188 -0.69 12.93 -12.75
C PHE A 188 0.41 13.06 -13.81
N LYS A 189 0.61 12.04 -14.64
CA LYS A 189 1.67 12.02 -15.67
C LYS A 189 1.54 13.21 -16.63
N GLY A 190 2.64 13.93 -16.80
CA GLY A 190 2.75 15.05 -17.74
C GLY A 190 1.91 16.28 -17.37
N LYS A 191 1.34 16.33 -16.16
CA LYS A 191 0.53 17.47 -15.72
C LYS A 191 0.79 17.85 -14.27
N LYS A 192 0.30 19.03 -13.92
CA LYS A 192 0.26 19.58 -12.56
C LYS A 192 -1.18 19.88 -12.20
N GLU A 193 -1.66 19.34 -11.09
CA GLU A 193 -3.07 19.40 -10.72
C GLU A 193 -3.24 19.73 -9.24
N LYS A 194 -4.13 20.68 -8.94
CA LYS A 194 -4.60 20.93 -7.58
C LYS A 194 -5.74 19.98 -7.24
N ARG A 195 -5.68 19.36 -6.06
CA ARG A 195 -6.68 18.40 -5.61
C ARG A 195 -7.08 18.67 -4.17
N ASN A 196 -8.39 18.68 -3.95
CA ASN A 196 -8.98 18.60 -2.63
C ASN A 196 -9.24 17.12 -2.33
N VAL A 197 -8.66 16.61 -1.24
CA VAL A 197 -8.60 15.17 -0.92
C VAL A 197 -9.31 14.92 0.39
N GLU A 198 -10.28 14.02 0.40
CA GLU A 198 -10.87 13.50 1.63
C GLU A 198 -10.03 12.35 2.18
N PHE A 199 -9.77 12.38 3.48
CA PHE A 199 -9.10 11.28 4.18
C PHE A 199 -10.11 10.29 4.72
N PHE A 200 -9.98 9.04 4.33
CA PHE A 200 -10.77 7.94 4.87
C PHE A 200 -10.14 7.47 6.16
N GLY A 201 -10.93 7.50 7.23
CA GLY A 201 -10.48 7.16 8.57
C GLY A 201 -10.01 5.72 8.68
N VAL A 202 -9.07 5.52 9.60
CA VAL A 202 -8.55 4.20 9.97
C VAL A 202 -8.76 3.95 11.46
N ASN A 203 -8.50 2.71 11.92
CA ASN A 203 -8.61 2.33 13.32
C ASN A 203 -9.99 2.69 13.91
N LYS A 204 -10.02 3.45 15.01
CA LYS A 204 -11.24 3.92 15.68
C LYS A 204 -12.15 4.79 14.79
N ASN A 205 -11.61 5.36 13.70
CA ASN A 205 -12.32 6.22 12.76
C ASN A 205 -12.65 5.52 11.42
N TYR A 206 -12.54 4.20 11.34
CA TYR A 206 -12.74 3.47 10.09
C TYR A 206 -14.06 3.81 9.38
N GLY A 207 -13.98 4.13 8.09
CA GLY A 207 -15.14 4.44 7.24
C GLY A 207 -15.69 5.87 7.37
N GLN A 208 -15.10 6.70 8.23
CA GLN A 208 -15.49 8.10 8.41
C GLN A 208 -14.60 9.01 7.57
N ASN A 209 -15.10 10.18 7.17
CA ASN A 209 -14.23 11.26 6.69
C ASN A 209 -13.57 11.89 7.92
N THR A 210 -12.23 11.87 7.95
CA THR A 210 -11.45 12.36 9.11
C THR A 210 -10.71 13.66 8.83
N GLY A 211 -11.07 14.34 7.74
CA GLY A 211 -10.47 15.60 7.34
C GLY A 211 -10.32 15.68 5.83
N THR A 212 -10.14 16.91 5.37
CA THR A 212 -9.94 17.22 3.96
C THR A 212 -8.63 17.98 3.79
N GLY A 213 -7.78 17.59 2.84
CA GLY A 213 -6.53 18.28 2.55
C GLY A 213 -6.49 18.91 1.16
N ASP A 214 -5.80 20.04 1.07
CA ASP A 214 -5.55 20.76 -0.18
C ASP A 214 -4.12 20.46 -0.66
N PHE A 215 -4.00 19.88 -1.85
CA PHE A 215 -2.73 19.42 -2.44
C PHE A 215 -2.53 19.98 -3.85
N GLU A 216 -1.28 20.05 -4.30
CA GLU A 216 -0.92 20.18 -5.70
C GLU A 216 0.09 19.09 -6.05
N ILE A 217 -0.22 18.30 -7.06
CA ILE A 217 0.53 17.09 -7.43
C ILE A 217 0.93 17.20 -8.89
N SER A 218 2.17 16.84 -9.19
CA SER A 218 2.64 16.69 -10.56
C SER A 218 3.58 15.51 -10.70
N TYR A 219 3.59 14.91 -11.89
CA TYR A 219 4.50 13.83 -12.23
C TYR A 219 5.08 14.08 -13.62
N ILE A 220 6.39 14.29 -13.66
CA ILE A 220 7.14 14.65 -14.86
C ILE A 220 8.03 13.46 -15.24
N PRO A 221 7.74 12.75 -16.34
CA PRO A 221 8.65 11.74 -16.87
C PRO A 221 10.04 12.32 -17.16
N GLU A 222 11.07 11.49 -17.01
CA GLU A 222 12.44 11.88 -17.33
C GLU A 222 12.55 12.29 -18.80
N GLY A 223 13.16 13.45 -19.04
CA GLY A 223 13.27 14.04 -20.39
C GLY A 223 12.06 14.86 -20.84
N GLU A 224 10.99 14.94 -20.05
CA GLU A 224 9.83 15.81 -20.31
C GLU A 224 9.86 17.08 -19.43
N THR A 225 9.10 18.09 -19.85
CA THR A 225 8.85 19.31 -19.07
C THR A 225 7.37 19.62 -19.09
N ILE A 226 6.81 20.06 -17.97
CA ILE A 226 5.42 20.55 -17.92
C ILE A 226 5.33 21.85 -18.74
N GLN A 227 4.39 21.90 -19.69
CA GLN A 227 4.12 23.10 -20.50
C GLN A 227 3.24 24.11 -19.77
#